data_AF-A0A257N9Q0-F1
#
_entry.id   AF-A0A257N9Q0-F1
#
_cell.length_a   1.000
_cell.length_b   1.000
_cell.length_c   1.000
_cell.angle_alpha   90.00
_cell.angle_beta   90.00
_cell.angle_gamma   90.00
#
_symmetry.space_group_name_H-M   'P 1'
#
loop_
_entity.id
_entity.type
_entity.pdbx_description
1 polymer ?
#
loop_
_entity_poly.entity_id
_entity_poly.type
_entity_poly.pdbx_seq_one_letter_code
_entity_poly.pdbx_strand_id
1 'polypeptide(L)'
;DDGIEKIIEARCIMCHNKEASGIPDFTEIEGLKAYTAQDEGATFASLTRVSHIHLFGISFIFMFVGLIFSFAETTTTQYKCIAIGMPYVFLIADIMSWWLTKIHPMFAWLVIFAGMGMGISFMFMWVTSILEMWLFKPVFINGLGSRYLQWRDSPEASIADRIWVVIKTLAGQIKPAAAFITEQWLKHGWPVIRRLFKKYL
;
A
#
# COMPACT_ATOMS: atom_id res chain seq x y z
N ASP A 1 21.94 -24.16 27.55
CA ASP A 1 20.74 -24.14 28.40
C ASP A 1 20.11 -22.76 28.41
N ASP A 2 19.20 -22.48 27.48
CA ASP A 2 18.51 -21.18 27.37
C ASP A 2 17.37 -21.01 28.41
N GLY A 3 17.30 -21.88 29.43
CA GLY A 3 16.31 -21.81 30.52
C GLY A 3 14.89 -22.22 30.16
N ILE A 4 14.64 -22.64 28.91
CA ILE A 4 13.31 -22.97 28.38
C ILE A 4 12.65 -24.14 29.15
N GLU A 5 13.43 -25.18 29.48
CA GLU A 5 12.95 -26.34 30.25
C GLU A 5 12.41 -25.93 31.62
N LYS A 6 13.12 -25.07 32.35
CA LYS A 6 12.68 -24.54 33.65
C LYS A 6 11.38 -23.73 33.54
N ILE A 7 11.17 -23.02 32.43
CA ILE A 7 9.94 -22.25 32.21
C ILE A 7 8.76 -23.20 31.99
N ILE A 8 8.95 -24.26 31.19
CA ILE A 8 7.91 -25.26 30.90
C ILE A 8 7.56 -26.03 32.18
N GLU A 9 8.55 -26.45 32.96
CA GLU A 9 8.32 -27.11 34.26
C GLU A 9 7.51 -26.23 35.22
N ALA A 10 7.87 -24.95 35.34
CA ALA A 10 7.23 -24.05 36.31
C ALA A 10 5.85 -23.53 35.86
N ARG A 11 5.53 -23.51 34.56
CA ARG A 11 4.34 -22.83 34.03
C ARG A 11 3.38 -23.74 33.27
N CYS A 12 3.86 -24.85 32.70
CA CYS A 12 3.08 -25.67 31.78
C CYS A 12 2.79 -27.06 32.37
N ILE A 13 3.80 -27.76 32.91
CA ILE A 13 3.67 -29.14 33.41
C ILE A 13 2.69 -29.26 34.58
N MET A 14 2.46 -28.19 35.34
CA MET A 14 1.45 -28.18 36.41
C MET A 14 0.04 -28.56 35.92
N CYS A 15 -0.28 -28.25 34.65
CA CYS A 15 -1.55 -28.63 34.02
C CYS A 15 -1.36 -29.65 32.88
N HIS A 16 -0.23 -29.62 32.18
CA HIS A 16 0.08 -30.46 31.03
C HIS A 16 1.04 -31.60 31.41
N ASN A 17 0.57 -32.53 32.23
CA ASN A 17 1.32 -33.71 32.69
C ASN A 17 0.62 -35.02 32.33
N LYS A 18 1.28 -36.15 32.57
CA LYS A 18 0.78 -37.52 32.29
C LYS A 18 -0.55 -37.86 32.96
N GLU A 19 -0.90 -37.17 34.05
CA GLU A 19 -2.11 -37.41 34.83
C GLU A 19 -3.29 -36.54 34.36
N ALA A 20 -3.01 -35.53 33.53
CA ALA A 20 -4.01 -34.60 33.02
C ALA A 20 -4.83 -35.25 31.89
N SER A 21 -6.13 -35.43 32.15
CA SER A 21 -7.03 -36.07 31.21
C SER A 21 -7.64 -35.03 30.26
N GLY A 22 -7.52 -35.26 28.95
CA GLY A 22 -8.12 -34.39 27.91
C GLY A 22 -7.27 -33.20 27.46
N ILE A 23 -6.03 -33.06 27.95
CA ILE A 23 -5.07 -32.04 27.52
C ILE A 23 -3.70 -32.67 27.25
N PRO A 24 -2.91 -32.12 26.30
CA PRO A 24 -1.64 -32.72 25.88
C PRO A 24 -0.59 -32.69 26.99
N ASP A 25 0.27 -33.71 27.04
CA ASP A 25 1.37 -33.83 28.00
C ASP A 25 2.62 -33.12 27.47
N PHE A 26 3.20 -32.22 28.27
CA PHE A 26 4.40 -31.46 27.94
C PHE A 26 5.61 -31.82 28.81
N THR A 27 5.53 -32.94 29.55
CA THR A 27 6.70 -33.48 30.28
C THR A 27 7.82 -33.94 29.34
N GLU A 28 7.47 -34.37 28.12
CA GLU A 28 8.42 -34.76 27.09
C GLU A 28 8.41 -33.75 25.93
N ILE A 29 9.58 -33.53 25.32
CA ILE A 29 9.73 -32.58 24.21
C ILE A 29 8.90 -32.99 22.99
N GLU A 30 8.66 -34.29 22.74
CA GLU A 30 7.84 -34.73 21.61
C GLU A 30 6.40 -34.18 21.70
N GLY A 31 5.83 -34.16 22.90
CA GLY A 31 4.48 -33.63 23.14
C GLY A 31 4.39 -32.13 22.87
N LEU A 32 5.49 -31.41 23.12
CA LEU A 32 5.57 -29.97 22.89
C LEU A 32 5.81 -29.62 21.41
N LYS A 33 6.62 -30.43 20.70
CA LYS A 33 7.06 -30.15 19.32
C LYS A 33 5.91 -29.97 18.33
N ALA A 34 4.79 -30.66 18.54
CA ALA A 34 3.59 -30.54 17.70
C ALA A 34 2.90 -29.16 17.84
N TYR A 35 3.00 -28.53 19.00
CA TYR A 35 2.35 -27.24 19.31
C TYR A 35 3.29 -26.05 19.21
N THR A 36 4.60 -26.29 19.18
CA THR A 36 5.63 -25.28 18.94
C THR A 36 6.16 -25.32 17.51
N ALA A 37 5.42 -25.94 16.60
CA ALA A 37 5.76 -25.91 15.18
C ALA A 37 5.84 -24.45 14.71
N GLN A 38 6.92 -24.11 14.01
CA GLN A 38 7.14 -22.77 13.51
C GLN A 38 6.03 -22.40 12.52
N ASP A 39 5.35 -21.28 12.76
CA ASP A 39 4.36 -20.75 11.83
C ASP A 39 5.09 -20.26 10.56
N GLU A 40 4.92 -20.98 9.45
CA GLU A 40 5.46 -20.59 8.14
C GLU A 40 4.64 -19.49 7.45
N GLY A 41 3.65 -18.92 8.15
CA GLY A 41 2.73 -17.90 7.66
C GLY A 41 1.57 -18.47 6.84
N ALA A 42 0.68 -17.59 6.37
CA ALA A 42 -0.57 -17.97 5.70
C ALA A 42 -0.37 -18.93 4.51
N THR A 43 -1.24 -19.94 4.38
CA THR A 43 -1.21 -20.85 3.23
C THR A 43 -1.60 -20.13 1.94
N PHE A 44 -1.18 -20.65 0.77
CA PHE A 44 -1.56 -20.08 -0.53
C PHE A 44 -3.08 -20.01 -0.71
N ALA A 45 -3.81 -21.05 -0.28
CA ALA A 45 -5.27 -21.06 -0.35
C ALA A 45 -5.90 -19.97 0.52
N SER A 46 -5.36 -19.74 1.73
CA SER A 46 -5.81 -18.65 2.59
C SER A 46 -5.50 -17.30 1.94
N LEU A 47 -4.29 -17.11 1.42
CA LEU A 47 -3.86 -15.85 0.83
C LEU A 47 -4.69 -15.47 -0.40
N THR A 48 -4.99 -16.42 -1.29
CA THR A 48 -5.87 -16.18 -2.44
C THR A 48 -7.28 -15.78 -2.00
N ARG A 49 -7.84 -16.47 -0.99
CA ARG A 49 -9.17 -16.15 -0.45
C ARG A 49 -9.20 -14.73 0.12
N VAL A 50 -8.24 -14.40 0.98
CA VAL A 50 -8.17 -13.09 1.65
C VAL A 50 -7.92 -11.98 0.62
N SER A 51 -7.04 -12.21 -0.36
CA SER A 51 -6.78 -11.27 -1.46
C SER A 51 -8.06 -10.95 -2.25
N HIS A 52 -8.88 -11.96 -2.58
CA HIS A 52 -10.12 -11.75 -3.34
C HIS A 52 -11.15 -10.92 -2.55
N ILE A 53 -11.36 -11.29 -1.28
CA ILE A 53 -12.33 -10.59 -0.42
C ILE A 53 -11.89 -9.14 -0.18
N HIS A 54 -10.60 -8.88 0.04
CA HIS A 54 -10.08 -7.52 0.24
C HIS A 54 -10.13 -6.70 -1.04
N LEU A 55 -9.68 -7.26 -2.17
CA LEU A 55 -9.74 -6.57 -3.45
C LEU A 55 -11.17 -6.14 -3.79
N PHE A 56 -12.13 -7.04 -3.61
CA PHE A 56 -13.54 -6.76 -3.89
C PHE A 56 -14.12 -5.77 -2.88
N GLY A 57 -14.10 -6.10 -1.59
CA GLY A 57 -14.77 -5.32 -0.54
C GLY A 57 -14.24 -3.90 -0.40
N ILE A 58 -12.91 -3.73 -0.37
CA ILE A 58 -12.28 -2.42 -0.21
C ILE A 58 -12.52 -1.55 -1.47
N SER A 59 -12.52 -2.14 -2.66
CA SER A 59 -12.85 -1.42 -3.90
C SER A 59 -14.27 -0.85 -3.86
N PHE A 60 -15.27 -1.57 -3.34
CA PHE A 60 -16.62 -1.03 -3.20
C PHE A 60 -16.68 0.16 -2.25
N ILE A 61 -15.98 0.08 -1.11
CA ILE A 61 -15.93 1.19 -0.14
C ILE A 61 -15.37 2.44 -0.81
N PHE A 62 -14.22 2.31 -1.50
CA PHE A 62 -13.61 3.43 -2.20
C PHE A 62 -14.39 3.92 -3.41
N MET A 63 -15.15 3.04 -4.07
CA MET A 63 -16.07 3.45 -5.13
C MET A 63 -17.19 4.33 -4.58
N PHE A 64 -17.85 3.93 -3.49
CA PHE A 64 -18.94 4.73 -2.90
C PHE A 64 -18.43 6.04 -2.30
N VAL A 65 -17.33 6.01 -1.54
CA VAL A 65 -16.73 7.23 -0.98
C VAL A 65 -16.21 8.15 -2.08
N GLY A 66 -15.56 7.59 -3.10
CA GLY A 66 -15.08 8.35 -4.26
C GLY A 66 -16.22 8.95 -5.08
N LEU A 67 -17.34 8.25 -5.22
CA LEU A 67 -18.53 8.78 -5.88
C LEU A 67 -19.12 9.96 -5.11
N ILE A 68 -19.28 9.84 -3.79
CA ILE A 68 -19.76 10.96 -2.95
C ILE A 68 -18.81 12.15 -3.07
N PHE A 69 -17.51 11.91 -2.94
CA PHE A 69 -16.48 12.93 -3.06
C PHE A 69 -16.41 13.57 -4.46
N SER A 70 -16.82 12.87 -5.52
CA SER A 70 -16.85 13.44 -6.87
C SER A 70 -17.74 14.69 -6.97
N PHE A 71 -18.80 14.74 -6.16
CA PHE A 71 -19.73 15.87 -6.04
C PHE A 71 -19.19 17.03 -5.18
N ALA A 72 -18.05 16.87 -4.53
CA ALA A 72 -17.49 17.88 -3.63
C ALA A 72 -17.00 19.11 -4.42
N GLU A 73 -17.54 20.31 -4.24
CA GLU A 73 -17.16 21.49 -5.06
C GLU A 73 -15.88 22.18 -4.61
N THR A 74 -15.38 21.90 -3.39
CA THR A 74 -14.21 22.61 -2.83
C THR A 74 -12.89 22.24 -3.51
N THR A 75 -12.80 21.05 -4.12
CA THR A 75 -11.55 20.50 -4.67
C THR A 75 -11.48 20.66 -6.18
N THR A 76 -10.28 20.99 -6.70
CA THR A 76 -10.08 21.05 -8.16
C THR A 76 -10.15 19.65 -8.78
N THR A 77 -10.53 19.57 -10.05
CA THR A 77 -10.72 18.30 -10.76
C THR A 77 -9.48 17.39 -10.71
N GLN A 78 -8.29 17.97 -10.70
CA GLN A 78 -7.04 17.21 -10.63
C GLN A 78 -6.87 16.48 -9.29
N TYR A 79 -7.08 17.18 -8.17
CA TYR A 79 -7.03 16.56 -6.85
C TYR A 79 -8.10 15.49 -6.67
N LYS A 80 -9.28 15.70 -7.26
CA LYS A 80 -10.33 14.69 -7.28
C LYS A 80 -9.88 13.41 -7.96
N CYS A 81 -9.34 13.51 -9.18
CA CYS A 81 -8.87 12.35 -9.92
C CYS A 81 -7.77 11.60 -9.17
N ILE A 82 -6.81 12.31 -8.56
CA ILE A 82 -5.73 11.70 -7.79
C ILE A 82 -6.28 11.01 -6.53
N ALA A 83 -7.09 11.69 -5.73
CA ALA A 83 -7.64 11.14 -4.49
C ALA A 83 -8.57 9.93 -4.73
N ILE A 84 -9.34 9.94 -5.82
CA ILE A 84 -10.19 8.80 -6.18
C ILE A 84 -9.36 7.63 -6.72
N GLY A 85 -8.32 7.90 -7.54
CA GLY A 85 -7.51 6.84 -8.15
C GLY A 85 -6.49 6.19 -7.22
N MET A 86 -5.92 6.97 -6.29
CA MET A 86 -4.83 6.55 -5.41
C MET A 86 -5.14 5.30 -4.57
N PRO A 87 -6.32 5.16 -3.93
CA PRO A 87 -6.68 3.95 -3.18
C PRO A 87 -6.58 2.66 -3.99
N TYR A 88 -6.96 2.68 -5.27
CA TYR A 88 -6.92 1.48 -6.12
C TYR A 88 -5.50 1.04 -6.45
N VAL A 89 -4.60 2.01 -6.68
CA VAL A 89 -3.18 1.73 -6.92
C VAL A 89 -2.55 1.12 -5.66
N PHE A 90 -2.83 1.71 -4.50
CA PHE A 90 -2.29 1.22 -3.24
C PHE A 90 -2.95 -0.09 -2.78
N LEU A 91 -4.20 -0.36 -3.14
CA LEU A 91 -4.85 -1.65 -2.89
C LEU A 91 -4.17 -2.79 -3.64
N ILE A 92 -3.80 -2.56 -4.91
CA ILE A 92 -3.01 -3.54 -5.67
C ILE A 92 -1.64 -3.73 -5.03
N ALA A 93 -0.97 -2.64 -4.64
CA ALA A 93 0.32 -2.71 -3.97
C ALA A 93 0.25 -3.48 -2.63
N ASP A 94 -0.80 -3.27 -1.84
CA ASP A 94 -1.04 -3.97 -0.57
C ASP A 94 -1.20 -5.47 -0.78
N ILE A 95 -2.05 -5.90 -1.72
CA ILE A 95 -2.22 -7.33 -2.01
C ILE A 95 -0.90 -7.92 -2.50
N MET A 96 -0.22 -7.27 -3.45
CA MET A 96 1.08 -7.74 -3.94
C MET A 96 2.11 -7.84 -2.83
N SER A 97 2.08 -6.94 -1.84
CA SER A 97 2.99 -6.97 -0.70
C SER A 97 2.84 -8.25 0.13
N TRP A 98 1.63 -8.76 0.33
CA TRP A 98 1.38 -9.99 1.09
C TRP A 98 1.91 -11.23 0.36
N TRP A 99 1.87 -11.23 -0.96
CA TRP A 99 2.49 -12.29 -1.77
C TRP A 99 4.02 -12.19 -1.72
N LEU A 100 4.56 -10.98 -1.62
CA LEU A 100 5.99 -10.75 -1.60
C LEU A 100 6.61 -11.02 -0.21
N THR A 101 5.88 -10.80 0.89
CA THR A 101 6.32 -11.13 2.25
C THR A 101 6.55 -12.62 2.45
N LYS A 102 5.88 -13.48 1.67
CA LYS A 102 6.17 -14.92 1.63
C LYS A 102 7.57 -15.25 1.09
N ILE A 103 8.13 -14.39 0.25
CA ILE A 103 9.47 -14.57 -0.32
C ILE A 103 10.52 -13.94 0.61
N HIS A 104 10.25 -12.73 1.13
CA HIS A 104 11.19 -12.03 2.00
C HIS A 104 10.47 -11.13 3.02
N PRO A 105 10.82 -11.21 4.33
CA PRO A 105 10.10 -10.49 5.39
C PRO A 105 10.19 -8.95 5.29
N MET A 106 11.22 -8.40 4.62
CA MET A 106 11.36 -6.95 4.41
C MET A 106 10.15 -6.31 3.70
N PHE A 107 9.41 -7.06 2.90
CA PHE A 107 8.24 -6.53 2.19
C PHE A 107 7.07 -6.17 3.12
N ALA A 108 7.16 -6.48 4.41
CA ALA A 108 6.20 -6.02 5.43
C ALA A 108 6.12 -4.49 5.48
N TRP A 109 7.22 -3.78 5.21
CA TRP A 109 7.20 -2.32 5.10
C TRP A 109 6.31 -1.83 3.96
N LEU A 110 6.26 -2.57 2.85
CA LEU A 110 5.43 -2.22 1.71
C LEU A 110 3.94 -2.31 2.05
N VAL A 111 3.54 -3.31 2.86
CA VAL A 111 2.19 -3.44 3.42
C VAL A 111 1.80 -2.16 4.18
N ILE A 112 2.68 -1.71 5.07
CA ILE A 112 2.42 -0.56 5.95
C ILE A 112 2.25 0.71 5.10
N PHE A 113 3.17 0.95 4.16
CA PHE A 113 3.09 2.13 3.29
C PHE A 113 1.86 2.09 2.37
N ALA A 114 1.47 0.91 1.89
CA ALA A 114 0.29 0.76 1.06
C ALA A 114 -1.01 1.03 1.84
N GLY A 115 -1.13 0.48 3.04
CA GLY A 115 -2.23 0.76 3.95
C GLY A 115 -2.31 2.24 4.33
N MET A 116 -1.18 2.87 4.64
CA MET A 116 -1.12 4.31 4.91
C MET A 116 -1.60 5.15 3.73
N GLY A 117 -1.18 4.80 2.50
CA GLY A 117 -1.61 5.50 1.29
C GLY A 117 -3.13 5.46 1.14
N MET A 118 -3.72 4.26 1.22
CA MET A 118 -5.18 4.09 1.20
C MET A 118 -5.88 4.89 2.30
N GLY A 119 -5.36 4.84 3.53
CA GLY A 119 -5.92 5.54 4.69
C GLY A 119 -5.90 7.06 4.55
N ILE A 120 -4.80 7.65 4.06
CA ILE A 120 -4.69 9.09 3.82
C ILE A 120 -5.71 9.54 2.78
N SER A 121 -5.83 8.79 1.68
CA SER A 121 -6.78 9.13 0.63
C SER A 121 -8.23 8.99 1.09
N PHE A 122 -8.54 7.93 1.84
CA PHE A 122 -9.84 7.75 2.49
C PHE A 122 -10.18 8.94 3.38
N MET A 123 -9.27 9.30 4.29
CA MET A 123 -9.46 10.39 5.25
C MET A 123 -9.69 11.72 4.54
N PHE A 124 -8.91 12.00 3.49
CA PHE A 124 -9.11 13.21 2.70
C PHE A 124 -10.51 13.26 2.09
N MET A 125 -10.90 12.24 1.31
CA MET A 125 -12.21 12.19 0.65
C MET A 125 -13.37 12.23 1.65
N TRP A 126 -13.24 11.51 2.77
CA TRP A 126 -14.27 11.43 3.79
C TRP A 126 -14.45 12.77 4.52
N VAL A 127 -13.36 13.38 5.01
CA VAL A 127 -13.42 14.67 5.71
C VAL A 127 -14.00 15.74 4.79
N THR A 128 -13.50 15.88 3.56
CA THR A 128 -14.01 16.89 2.63
C THR A 128 -15.49 16.70 2.34
N SER A 129 -15.94 15.45 2.14
CA SER A 129 -17.35 15.17 1.84
C SER A 129 -18.26 15.48 3.03
N ILE A 130 -17.87 15.09 4.25
CA ILE A 130 -18.65 15.38 5.45
C ILE A 130 -18.68 16.88 5.76
N LEU A 131 -17.54 17.56 5.64
CA LEU A 131 -17.48 19.01 5.84
C LEU A 131 -18.42 19.72 4.85
N GLU A 132 -18.35 19.37 3.55
CA GLU A 132 -19.23 19.97 2.54
C GLU A 132 -20.71 19.69 2.75
N MET A 133 -21.08 18.48 3.17
CA MET A 133 -22.48 18.14 3.41
C MET A 133 -23.05 18.80 4.66
N TRP A 134 -22.27 18.94 5.73
CA TRP A 134 -22.80 19.34 7.05
C TRP A 134 -22.48 20.79 7.45
N LEU A 135 -21.37 21.36 6.97
CA LEU A 135 -20.89 22.69 7.39
C LEU A 135 -20.94 23.74 6.29
N PHE A 136 -20.85 23.36 5.01
CA PHE A 136 -21.00 24.31 3.92
C PHE A 136 -22.49 24.59 3.68
N LYS A 137 -22.89 25.86 3.80
CA LYS A 137 -24.24 26.28 3.46
C LYS A 137 -24.44 26.16 1.95
N PRO A 138 -25.60 25.65 1.46
CA PRO A 138 -25.85 25.51 0.03
C PRO A 138 -25.77 26.89 -0.65
N VAL A 139 -24.87 27.01 -1.62
CA VAL A 139 -24.66 28.21 -2.46
C VAL A 139 -25.71 28.32 -3.56
N PHE A 140 -26.74 27.46 -3.58
CA PHE A 140 -27.75 27.49 -4.64
C PHE A 140 -28.70 28.69 -4.58
N ILE A 141 -28.54 29.63 -3.65
CA ILE A 141 -29.26 30.90 -3.66
C ILE A 141 -28.27 32.07 -3.55
N ASN A 142 -28.23 32.85 -4.64
CA ASN A 142 -27.85 34.27 -4.81
C ASN A 142 -26.69 34.51 -5.78
N GLY A 143 -27.06 35.01 -6.97
CA GLY A 143 -26.20 35.41 -8.07
C GLY A 143 -25.36 36.66 -7.82
N LEU A 144 -24.56 36.68 -6.75
CA LEU A 144 -23.50 37.67 -6.59
C LEU A 144 -22.38 37.13 -5.68
N GLY A 145 -21.33 36.58 -6.30
CA GLY A 145 -20.02 36.47 -5.65
C GLY A 145 -19.87 35.37 -4.60
N SER A 146 -19.79 34.13 -5.03
CA SER A 146 -19.26 33.07 -4.20
C SER A 146 -17.73 33.26 -4.08
N ARG A 147 -17.30 33.82 -2.95
CA ARG A 147 -15.88 34.05 -2.62
C ARG A 147 -15.04 32.76 -2.61
N TYR A 148 -15.68 31.59 -2.49
CA TYR A 148 -15.02 30.28 -2.50
C TYR A 148 -14.68 29.78 -3.91
N LEU A 149 -15.56 29.97 -4.91
CA LEU A 149 -15.21 29.67 -6.32
C LEU A 149 -14.03 30.55 -6.75
N GLN A 150 -14.00 31.81 -6.32
CA GLN A 150 -12.87 32.71 -6.59
C GLN A 150 -11.55 32.25 -5.93
N TRP A 151 -11.60 31.60 -4.76
CA TRP A 151 -10.41 31.01 -4.12
C TRP A 151 -9.98 29.70 -4.81
N ARG A 152 -10.93 28.83 -5.17
CA ARG A 152 -10.70 27.60 -5.96
C ARG A 152 -10.13 27.89 -7.35
N ASP A 153 -10.65 28.91 -8.01
CA ASP A 153 -10.23 29.37 -9.35
C ASP A 153 -9.13 30.43 -9.27
N SER A 154 -8.57 30.69 -8.07
CA SER A 154 -7.49 31.65 -7.93
C SER A 154 -6.24 31.16 -8.68
N PRO A 155 -5.55 32.02 -9.43
CA PRO A 155 -4.39 31.65 -10.24
C PRO A 155 -3.12 31.34 -9.42
N GLU A 156 -3.19 31.41 -8.09
CA GLU A 156 -2.08 31.04 -7.22
C GLU A 156 -1.95 29.51 -7.20
N ALA A 157 -1.08 28.99 -8.07
CA ALA A 157 -0.86 27.56 -8.24
C ALA A 157 -0.69 26.85 -6.89
N SER A 158 -1.60 25.91 -6.61
CA SER A 158 -1.54 25.06 -5.41
C SER A 158 -0.18 24.36 -5.36
N ILE A 159 0.33 24.08 -4.16
CA ILE A 159 1.62 23.39 -3.95
C ILE A 159 1.70 22.12 -4.81
N ALA A 160 0.59 21.41 -4.96
CA ALA A 160 0.58 20.20 -5.73
C ALA A 160 0.44 20.40 -7.25
N ASP A 161 0.01 21.58 -7.73
CA ASP A 161 0.11 21.95 -9.15
C ASP A 161 1.59 22.19 -9.51
N ARG A 162 2.33 22.82 -8.60
CA ARG A 162 3.79 22.98 -8.73
C ARG A 162 4.50 21.63 -8.75
N ILE A 163 4.14 20.73 -7.83
CA ILE A 163 4.68 19.36 -7.80
C ILE A 163 4.33 18.62 -9.10
N TRP A 164 3.09 18.75 -9.60
CA TRP A 164 2.66 18.12 -10.84
C TRP A 164 3.43 18.63 -12.06
N VAL A 165 3.67 19.94 -12.15
CA VAL A 165 4.52 20.54 -13.19
C VAL A 165 5.94 19.98 -13.12
N VAL A 166 6.51 19.86 -11.92
CA VAL A 166 7.83 19.26 -11.69
C VAL A 166 7.85 17.79 -12.14
N ILE A 167 6.88 16.98 -11.71
CA ILE A 167 6.76 15.58 -12.10
C ILE A 167 6.64 15.45 -13.63
N LYS A 168 5.80 16.27 -14.27
CA LYS A 168 5.60 16.25 -15.73
C LYS A 168 6.87 16.67 -16.48
N THR A 169 7.62 17.62 -15.94
CA THR A 169 8.90 18.06 -16.50
C THR A 169 9.95 16.95 -16.37
N LEU A 170 10.05 16.31 -15.20
CA LEU A 170 10.93 15.18 -14.96
C LEU A 170 10.56 13.98 -15.85
N ALA A 171 9.27 13.66 -15.98
CA ALA A 171 8.80 12.59 -16.85
C ALA A 171 9.10 12.87 -18.33
N GLY A 172 9.00 14.14 -18.76
CA GLY A 172 9.40 14.58 -20.10
C GLY A 172 10.88 14.40 -20.38
N GLN A 173 11.74 14.48 -19.36
CA GLN A 173 13.19 14.28 -19.48
C GLN A 173 13.61 12.80 -19.52
N ILE A 174 12.73 11.86 -19.19
CA ILE A 174 13.04 10.42 -19.25
C ILE A 174 13.32 9.97 -20.68
N LYS A 175 12.54 10.44 -21.67
CA LYS A 175 12.74 10.08 -23.09
C LYS A 175 14.10 10.51 -23.65
N PRO A 176 14.52 11.79 -23.55
CA PRO A 176 15.83 12.20 -24.04
C PRO A 176 16.98 11.59 -23.23
N ALA A 177 16.81 11.37 -21.92
CA ALA A 177 17.82 10.68 -21.11
C ALA A 177 17.99 9.21 -21.51
N ALA A 178 16.88 8.49 -21.75
CA ALA A 178 16.91 7.10 -22.23
C ALA A 178 17.54 7.00 -23.62
N ALA A 179 17.25 7.95 -24.52
CA ALA A 179 17.88 8.04 -25.84
C ALA A 179 19.39 8.32 -25.74
N PHE A 180 19.80 9.25 -24.86
CA PHE A 180 21.21 9.53 -24.61
C PHE A 180 21.97 8.32 -24.04
N ILE A 181 21.36 7.60 -23.08
CA ILE A 181 21.96 6.39 -22.50
C ILE A 181 22.09 5.28 -23.53
N THR A 182 21.06 5.04 -24.36
CA THR A 182 21.14 4.04 -25.44
C THR A 182 22.17 4.41 -26.49
N GLU A 183 22.27 5.68 -26.88
CA GLU A 183 23.28 6.13 -27.82
C GLU A 183 24.70 6.00 -27.24
N GLN A 184 24.87 6.30 -25.95
CA GLN A 184 26.16 6.18 -25.29
C GLN A 184 26.57 4.72 -25.04
N TRP A 185 25.60 3.86 -24.76
CA TRP A 185 25.79 2.40 -24.71
C TRP A 185 26.21 1.84 -26.07
N LEU A 186 25.59 2.28 -27.16
CA LEU A 186 25.95 1.86 -28.53
C LEU A 186 27.34 2.35 -28.95
N LYS A 187 27.73 3.57 -28.56
CA LYS A 187 29.04 4.15 -28.90
C LYS A 187 30.19 3.59 -28.07
N HIS A 188 30.02 3.40 -26.76
CA HIS A 188 31.11 3.03 -25.86
C HIS A 188 30.99 1.59 -25.31
N GLY A 189 29.80 1.16 -24.91
CA GLY A 189 29.59 -0.17 -24.30
C GLY A 189 29.61 -1.33 -25.30
N TRP A 190 28.84 -1.19 -26.39
CA TRP A 190 28.69 -2.21 -27.43
C TRP A 190 30.01 -2.66 -28.09
N PRO A 191 30.94 -1.76 -28.49
CA PRO A 191 32.21 -2.18 -29.10
C PRO A 191 33.18 -2.85 -28.12
N VAL A 192 33.06 -2.65 -26.81
CA VAL A 192 33.86 -3.34 -25.79
C VAL A 192 33.34 -4.76 -25.59
N ILE A 193 32.02 -4.91 -25.45
CA ILE A 193 31.36 -6.22 -25.32
C ILE A 193 31.57 -7.05 -26.59
N ARG A 194 31.42 -6.46 -27.78
CA ARG A 194 31.67 -7.13 -29.06
C ARG A 194 33.13 -7.60 -29.17
N ARG A 195 34.10 -6.82 -28.68
CA ARG A 195 35.52 -7.22 -28.65
C ARG A 195 35.79 -8.35 -27.66
N LEU A 196 35.14 -8.34 -26.49
CA LEU A 196 35.23 -9.43 -25.51
C LEU A 196 34.62 -10.72 -26.06
N PHE A 197 33.45 -10.65 -26.71
CA PHE A 197 32.80 -11.82 -27.31
C PHE A 197 33.61 -12.44 -28.44
N LYS A 198 34.28 -11.62 -29.28
CA LYS A 198 35.17 -12.10 -30.34
C LYS A 198 36.50 -12.70 -29.85
N LYS A 199 36.83 -12.55 -28.56
CA LYS A 199 38.03 -13.10 -27.93
C LYS A 199 37.78 -14.49 -27.31
N TYR A 200 36.52 -14.82 -27.05
CA TYR A 200 36.09 -16.07 -26.42
C TYR A 200 35.40 -17.04 -27.40
N LEU A 201 35.38 -16.70 -28.70
CA LEU A 201 34.83 -17.48 -29.81
C LEU A 201 35.88 -17.55 -30.91
#